data_AF-A0A1Y4DF14-F1
#
_entry.id   AF-A0A1Y4DF14-F1
#
_cell.length_a   1.000
_cell.length_b   1.000
_cell.length_c   1.000
_cell.angle_alpha   90.00
_cell.angle_beta   90.00
_cell.angle_gamma   90.00
#
_symmetry.space_group_name_H-M   'P 1'
#
loop_
_entity.id
_entity.type
_entity.pdbx_description
1 polymer ?
#
loop_
_entity_poly.entity_id
_entity_poly.type
_entity_poly.pdbx_seq_one_letter_code
_entity_poly.pdbx_strand_id
1 'polypeptide(L)'
;MENVITEPRDFTKASIQQILDYFHFEYLNAVDLNNDPNKQQFYCGITCDIDQNLSRHGVKGYMACALCDSFETASKVESLLGKQGFDTGDSQTIGNGGNERSTIVYMIEKTNDFRS
;
A
#
# COMPACT_ATOMS: atom_id res chain seq x y z
N MET A 1 19.92 5.87 -2.79
CA MET A 1 19.49 4.56 -2.27
C MET A 1 17.99 4.65 -2.13
N GLU A 2 17.25 3.97 -3.00
CA GLU A 2 15.81 3.83 -2.85
C GLU A 2 15.58 3.08 -1.52
N ASN A 3 14.87 3.70 -0.58
CA ASN A 3 14.47 3.05 0.66
C ASN A 3 13.36 2.04 0.33
N VAL A 4 13.74 0.83 -0.08
CA VAL A 4 12.80 -0.27 -0.30
C VAL A 4 12.47 -0.92 1.04
N ILE A 5 11.20 -0.89 1.42
CA ILE A 5 10.69 -1.53 2.64
C ILE A 5 10.30 -2.97 2.31
N THR A 6 10.95 -3.95 2.93
CA THR A 6 10.63 -5.39 2.76
C THR A 6 9.96 -5.99 3.98
N GLU A 7 9.89 -5.27 5.10
CA GLU A 7 9.20 -5.70 6.33
C GLU A 7 8.18 -4.65 6.74
N PRO A 8 6.99 -5.05 7.23
CA PRO A 8 5.95 -4.11 7.61
C PRO A 8 6.32 -3.42 8.91
N ARG A 9 6.06 -2.12 9.00
CA ARG A 9 6.10 -1.43 10.30
C ARG A 9 4.90 -1.88 11.14
N ASP A 10 5.10 -2.08 12.44
CA ASP A 10 4.03 -2.51 13.35
C ASP A 10 3.08 -1.35 13.69
N PHE A 11 1.84 -1.46 13.22
CA PHE A 11 0.74 -0.54 13.49
C PHE A 11 -0.44 -1.25 14.20
N THR A 12 -0.21 -2.41 14.81
CA THR A 12 -1.26 -3.21 15.49
C THR A 12 -1.93 -2.51 16.67
N LYS A 13 -1.38 -1.39 17.14
CA LYS A 13 -1.95 -0.55 18.20
C LYS A 13 -2.26 0.88 17.74
N ALA A 14 -2.09 1.16 16.46
CA ALA A 14 -2.31 2.48 15.90
C ALA A 14 -3.76 2.66 15.45
N SER A 15 -4.23 3.90 15.49
CA SER A 15 -5.48 4.28 14.84
C SER A 15 -5.36 4.23 13.32
N ILE A 16 -6.48 4.04 12.63
CA ILE A 16 -6.57 4.15 11.17
C ILE A 16 -5.96 5.47 10.67
N GLN A 17 -6.18 6.58 11.39
CA GLN A 17 -5.63 7.88 10.99
C GLN A 17 -4.10 7.88 11.01
N GLN A 18 -3.46 7.33 12.05
CA GLN A 18 -2.01 7.24 12.12
C GLN A 18 -1.43 6.37 10.99
N ILE A 19 -2.15 5.32 10.59
CA ILE A 19 -1.76 4.50 9.44
C ILE A 19 -1.83 5.36 8.17
N LEU A 20 -2.95 6.04 7.91
CA LEU A 20 -3.10 6.93 6.74
C LEU A 20 -2.07 8.06 6.70
N ASP A 21 -1.73 8.64 7.85
CA ASP A 21 -0.71 9.69 7.97
C ASP A 21 0.67 9.15 7.56
N TYR A 22 0.99 7.92 7.94
CA TYR A 22 2.22 7.23 7.52
C TYR A 22 2.28 7.03 6.01
N PHE A 23 1.20 6.53 5.38
CA PHE A 23 1.16 6.36 3.93
C PHE A 23 1.30 7.70 3.18
N HIS A 24 0.63 8.76 3.66
CA HIS A 24 0.80 10.09 3.10
C HIS A 24 2.21 10.63 3.26
N PHE A 25 2.84 10.41 4.42
CA PHE A 25 4.21 10.83 4.66
C PHE A 25 5.17 10.18 3.66
N GLU A 26 5.07 8.85 3.47
CA GLU A 26 5.94 8.15 2.50
C GLU A 26 5.65 8.58 1.05
N TYR A 27 4.37 8.79 0.68
CA TYR A 27 4.01 9.36 -0.62
C TYR A 27 4.66 10.74 -0.86
N LEU A 28 4.53 11.66 0.12
CA LEU A 28 5.08 13.02 0.00
C LEU A 28 6.61 13.04 -0.06
N ASN A 29 7.29 12.05 0.53
CA ASN A 29 8.74 11.90 0.41
C ASN A 29 9.17 11.33 -0.95
N ALA A 30 8.28 10.60 -1.63
CA ALA A 30 8.57 9.97 -2.92
C ALA A 30 8.30 10.88 -4.12
N VAL A 31 7.32 11.76 -4.02
CA VAL A 31 6.90 12.60 -5.17
C VAL A 31 7.69 13.89 -5.31
N ASP A 32 7.93 14.30 -6.56
CA ASP A 32 8.36 15.66 -6.85
C ASP A 32 7.15 16.60 -6.85
N LEU A 33 7.03 17.39 -5.78
CA LEU A 33 5.93 18.33 -5.60
C LEU A 33 5.89 19.44 -6.67
N ASN A 34 6.96 19.63 -7.45
CA ASN A 34 6.98 20.61 -8.53
C ASN A 34 6.32 20.10 -9.83
N ASN A 35 5.98 18.81 -9.91
CA ASN A 35 5.56 18.13 -11.14
C ASN A 35 4.13 17.56 -11.10
N ASP A 36 3.22 18.18 -10.36
CA ASP A 36 1.80 17.77 -10.20
C ASP A 36 1.64 16.26 -9.92
N PRO A 37 1.94 15.83 -8.68
CA PRO A 37 2.09 14.42 -8.39
C PRO A 37 0.76 13.67 -8.50
N ASN A 38 0.75 12.61 -9.32
CA ASN A 38 -0.43 11.83 -9.61
C ASN A 38 -0.49 10.56 -8.73
N LYS A 39 -1.38 10.57 -7.73
CA LYS A 39 -1.61 9.42 -6.83
C LYS A 39 -2.00 8.13 -7.55
N GLN A 40 -2.54 8.19 -8.77
CA GLN A 40 -2.85 6.99 -9.56
C GLN A 40 -1.60 6.24 -10.06
N GLN A 41 -0.42 6.86 -9.97
CA GLN A 41 0.87 6.18 -10.20
C GLN A 41 1.28 5.29 -9.02
N PHE A 42 0.57 5.37 -7.89
CA PHE A 42 0.86 4.61 -6.69
C PHE A 42 -0.27 3.63 -6.42
N TYR A 43 0.06 2.34 -6.43
CA TYR A 43 -0.86 1.26 -6.13
C TYR A 43 -0.80 0.92 -4.64
N CYS A 44 -1.97 0.86 -4.01
CA CYS A 44 -2.17 0.42 -2.64
C CYS A 44 -2.93 -0.89 -2.63
N GLY A 45 -2.52 -1.82 -1.78
CA GLY A 45 -3.17 -3.11 -1.67
C GLY A 45 -3.03 -3.71 -0.27
N ILE A 46 -3.71 -4.83 -0.03
CA ILE A 46 -3.53 -5.65 1.17
C ILE A 46 -2.93 -7.03 0.88
N THR A 47 -2.13 -7.57 1.79
CA THR A 47 -1.53 -8.91 1.70
C THR A 47 -1.38 -9.59 3.06
N CYS A 48 -1.19 -10.91 3.05
CA CYS A 48 -0.69 -11.71 4.17
C CYS A 48 0.67 -12.37 3.89
N ASP A 49 1.17 -12.23 2.66
CA ASP A 49 2.40 -12.84 2.17
C ASP A 49 3.18 -11.78 1.39
N ILE A 50 4.28 -11.30 1.96
CA ILE A 50 5.10 -10.23 1.38
C ILE A 50 5.87 -10.76 0.17
N ASP A 51 6.52 -11.91 0.30
CA ASP A 51 7.42 -12.44 -0.72
C ASP A 51 6.65 -12.77 -1.99
N GLN A 52 5.51 -13.44 -1.86
CA GLN A 52 4.63 -13.74 -3.00
C GLN A 52 4.11 -12.44 -3.63
N ASN A 53 3.73 -11.46 -2.81
CA ASN A 53 3.17 -10.19 -3.31
C ASN A 53 4.21 -9.35 -4.07
N LEU A 54 5.44 -9.22 -3.54
CA LEU A 54 6.55 -8.55 -4.22
C LEU A 54 6.88 -9.24 -5.56
N SER A 55 6.93 -10.58 -5.56
CA SER A 55 7.15 -11.35 -6.79
C SER A 55 6.04 -11.17 -7.81
N ARG A 56 4.78 -11.10 -7.37
CA ARG A 56 3.61 -10.90 -8.25
C ARG A 56 3.66 -9.56 -8.96
N HIS A 57 3.97 -8.50 -8.21
CA HIS A 57 4.06 -7.13 -8.74
C HIS A 57 5.39 -6.84 -9.45
N GLY A 58 6.38 -7.74 -9.37
CA GLY A 58 7.70 -7.56 -10.00
C GLY A 58 8.54 -6.46 -9.36
N VAL A 59 8.31 -6.17 -8.07
CA VAL A 59 8.99 -5.11 -7.33
C VAL A 59 9.93 -5.69 -6.26
N LYS A 60 10.96 -4.92 -5.88
CA LYS A 60 11.95 -5.34 -4.88
C LYS A 60 11.57 -5.00 -3.45
N GLY A 61 10.57 -4.15 -3.26
CA GLY A 61 10.09 -3.70 -1.96
C GLY A 61 8.93 -2.72 -2.11
N TYR A 62 8.39 -2.33 -0.97
CA TYR A 62 7.32 -1.36 -0.86
C TYR A 62 7.86 0.04 -0.60
N MET A 63 7.06 1.03 -0.97
CA MET A 63 7.25 2.43 -0.58
C MET A 63 6.74 2.68 0.84
N ALA A 64 5.58 2.08 1.17
CA ALA A 64 5.06 2.03 2.52
C ALA A 64 4.50 0.63 2.78
N CYS A 65 4.69 0.14 4.00
CA CYS A 65 4.18 -1.16 4.44
C CYS A 65 3.85 -1.12 5.92
N ALA A 66 2.61 -1.49 6.28
CA ALA A 66 2.08 -1.41 7.64
C ALA A 66 1.35 -2.70 8.02
N LEU A 67 1.71 -3.29 9.16
CA LEU A 67 0.99 -4.40 9.78
C LEU A 67 -0.13 -3.86 10.67
N CYS A 68 -1.37 -4.18 10.32
CA CYS A 68 -2.57 -3.84 11.07
C CYS A 68 -2.94 -4.96 12.05
N ASP A 69 -3.80 -4.63 13.02
CA ASP A 69 -4.33 -5.58 14.01
C ASP A 69 -5.28 -6.63 13.39
N SER A 70 -5.95 -6.27 12.30
CA SER A 70 -6.97 -7.10 11.67
C SER A 70 -7.10 -6.84 10.17
N PHE A 71 -7.72 -7.80 9.48
CA PHE A 71 -8.14 -7.64 8.09
C PHE A 71 -9.11 -6.46 7.92
N GLU A 72 -10.05 -6.28 8.85
CA GLU A 72 -11.02 -5.18 8.78
C GLU A 72 -10.32 -3.81 8.79
N THR A 73 -9.34 -3.63 9.68
CA THR A 73 -8.51 -2.41 9.71
C THR A 73 -7.75 -2.24 8.40
N ALA A 74 -7.08 -3.29 7.91
CA ALA A 74 -6.30 -3.23 6.66
C ALA A 74 -7.18 -2.87 5.45
N SER A 75 -8.31 -3.55 5.26
CA SER A 75 -9.29 -3.26 4.20
C SER A 75 -9.87 -1.85 4.34
N LYS A 76 -10.10 -1.37 5.56
CA LYS A 76 -10.60 -0.02 5.79
C LYS A 76 -9.57 1.04 5.39
N VAL A 77 -8.30 0.83 5.70
CA VAL A 77 -7.21 1.71 5.29
C VAL A 77 -7.08 1.74 3.77
N GLU A 78 -7.02 0.58 3.10
CA GLU A 78 -6.96 0.48 1.63
C GLU A 78 -8.12 1.23 0.96
N SER A 79 -9.35 1.01 1.44
CA SER A 79 -10.54 1.72 0.93
C SER A 79 -10.43 3.24 1.09
N LEU A 80 -9.88 3.73 2.21
CA LEU A 80 -9.69 5.15 2.46
C LEU A 80 -8.58 5.75 1.59
N LEU A 81 -7.50 5.01 1.33
CA LEU A 81 -6.46 5.40 0.36
C LEU A 81 -7.05 5.53 -1.05
N GLY A 82 -7.87 4.57 -1.48
CA GLY A 82 -8.60 4.67 -2.77
C GLY A 82 -9.46 5.93 -2.87
N LYS A 83 -10.18 6.29 -1.81
CA LYS A 83 -10.96 7.55 -1.74
C LYS A 83 -10.10 8.81 -1.76
N GLN A 84 -8.82 8.71 -1.38
CA GLN A 84 -7.85 9.81 -1.43
C GLN A 84 -7.16 9.95 -2.79
N GLY A 85 -7.48 9.08 -3.76
CA GLY A 85 -7.03 9.12 -5.15
C GLY A 85 -5.92 8.15 -5.52
N PHE A 86 -5.51 7.28 -4.59
CA PHE A 86 -4.55 6.20 -4.88
C PHE A 86 -5.21 5.10 -5.72
N ASP A 87 -4.42 4.40 -6.53
CA ASP A 87 -4.92 3.20 -7.19
C ASP A 87 -5.05 2.06 -6.18
N THR A 88 -6.16 1.33 -6.23
CA THR A 88 -6.41 0.14 -5.39
C THR A 88 -6.79 -1.08 -6.24
N GLY A 89 -6.61 -0.98 -7.57
CA GLY A 89 -7.05 -1.97 -8.53
C GLY A 89 -8.56 -1.94 -8.78
N ASP A 90 -9.07 -2.99 -9.41
CA ASP A 90 -10.46 -3.03 -9.84
C ASP A 90 -11.42 -3.21 -8.64
N SER A 91 -12.27 -2.20 -8.41
CA SER A 91 -13.20 -2.10 -7.28
C SER A 91 -14.30 -3.18 -7.21
N GLN A 92 -14.39 -4.06 -8.22
CA GLN A 92 -15.40 -5.12 -8.30
C GLN A 92 -15.00 -6.40 -7.55
N THR A 93 -13.72 -6.56 -7.22
CA THR A 93 -13.19 -7.68 -6.44
C THR A 93 -12.68 -7.17 -5.11
N ILE A 94 -13.45 -7.38 -4.04
CA ILE A 94 -12.93 -7.25 -2.67
C ILE A 94 -11.73 -8.20 -2.57
N GLY A 95 -10.54 -7.65 -2.39
CA GLY A 95 -9.29 -8.41 -2.30
C GLY A 95 -8.76 -8.85 -3.67
N ASN A 96 -7.91 -8.03 -4.28
CA ASN A 96 -6.97 -8.43 -5.33
C ASN A 96 -5.90 -9.39 -4.77
N GLY A 97 -6.32 -10.53 -4.19
CA GLY A 97 -5.49 -11.46 -3.40
C GLY A 97 -5.62 -11.30 -1.88
N GLY A 98 -6.44 -10.36 -1.41
CA GLY A 98 -6.76 -10.18 0.00
C GLY A 98 -7.67 -11.28 0.52
N ASN A 99 -7.23 -12.03 1.53
CA ASN A 99 -8.10 -12.96 2.28
C ASN A 99 -8.19 -12.52 3.75
N GLU A 100 -8.95 -13.23 4.58
CA GLU A 100 -9.14 -12.87 6.00
C GLU A 100 -7.84 -12.77 6.83
N ARG A 101 -6.71 -13.29 6.31
CA ARG A 101 -5.38 -13.18 6.93
C ARG A 101 -4.61 -11.94 6.47
N SER A 102 -5.10 -11.21 5.48
CA SER A 102 -4.43 -10.05 4.90
C SER A 102 -4.50 -8.86 5.84
N THR A 103 -3.53 -8.79 6.73
CA THR A 103 -3.39 -7.76 7.77
C THR A 103 -2.35 -6.70 7.42
N ILE A 104 -1.67 -6.82 6.27
CA ILE A 104 -0.65 -5.88 5.85
C ILE A 104 -1.21 -4.99 4.74
N VAL A 105 -1.13 -3.68 4.91
CA VAL A 105 -1.38 -2.69 3.85
C VAL A 105 -0.04 -2.29 3.26
N TYR A 106 0.06 -2.18 1.94
CA TYR A 106 1.26 -1.74 1.24
C TYR A 106 0.97 -0.69 0.17
N MET A 107 2.01 0.07 -0.19
CA MET A 107 2.02 1.03 -1.28
C MET A 107 3.26 0.79 -2.14
N ILE A 108 3.08 0.85 -3.45
CA ILE A 108 4.14 0.74 -4.46
C ILE A 108 3.95 1.82 -5.53
N GLU A 109 5.06 2.35 -6.01
CA GLU A 109 5.05 3.14 -7.23
C GLU A 109 5.03 2.20 -8.43
N LYS A 110 4.12 2.46 -9.38
CA LYS A 110 3.99 1.67 -10.60
C LYS A 110 5.18 1.94 -11.50
N THR A 111 5.94 0.90 -11.79
CA THR A 111 6.96 0.91 -12.85
C THR A 111 6.35 0.44 -14.17
N ASN A 112 7.09 0.57 -15.28
CA ASN A 112 6.63 0.10 -16.59
C ASN A 112 6.32 -1.42 -16.62
N ASP A 113 6.90 -2.20 -15.70
CA ASP A 113 6.70 -3.64 -15.58
C ASP A 113 5.67 -4.02 -14.50
N PHE A 114 4.97 -3.02 -13.93
CA PHE A 114 3.97 -3.24 -12.88
C PHE A 114 2.82 -4.12 -13.36
N ARG A 115 2.44 -5.07 -12.51
CA ARG A 115 1.29 -5.95 -12.72
C ARG A 115 0.29 -5.71 -11.59
N SER A 116 -0.91 -5.23 -11.91
CA SER A 116 -2.01 -5.05 -10.94
C SER A 116 -2.54 -6.37 -10.41
#